data_AF-A0A292PWB6-F1
#
_entry.id   AF-A0A292PWB6-F1
#
_cell.length_a   1.000
_cell.length_b   1.000
_cell.length_c   1.000
_cell.angle_alpha   90.00
_cell.angle_beta   90.00
_cell.angle_gamma   90.00
#
_symmetry.space_group_name_H-M   'P 1'
#
loop_
_entity.id
_entity.type
_entity.pdbx_description
1 polymer ?
#
loop_
_entity_poly.entity_id
_entity_poly.type
_entity_poly.pdbx_seq_one_letter_code
_entity_poly.pdbx_strand_id
1 'polypeptide(L)'
;MRLYTEFLFSLLLFSYISHAAPVSQDDEGAFTSSGAKKLTTLADALSGNFSYSESIVQWIPAGNYSDGTYVVQDSSTLSLMLWDIAKNASSVFVDATELGIDYEKYIIQPSGKHVLFSGNATLAYRGSYIADYYVWSVESKTLVPLVEGQSGDVQSAMWSPHGDVIAYVRGGDLFIWKDGVSTRATNDGGGNVFNGAPAGINGLTLFFGGELGLLGQMEAFWFSPDGEYLAFLKFNETE
;
A
#
# COMPACT_ATOMS: atom_id res chain seq x y z
N MET A 1 -17.63 -38.38 -21.34
CA MET A 1 -16.52 -37.47 -21.71
C MET A 1 -17.14 -36.11 -22.02
N ARG A 2 -17.25 -35.25 -21.00
CA ARG A 2 -17.73 -33.86 -21.14
C ARG A 2 -16.58 -32.96 -20.71
N LEU A 3 -16.09 -32.16 -21.64
CA LEU A 3 -15.13 -31.09 -21.39
C LEU A 3 -15.92 -29.90 -20.83
N TYR A 4 -15.57 -29.44 -19.64
CA TYR A 4 -15.93 -28.11 -19.17
C TYR A 4 -14.66 -27.28 -19.15
N THR A 5 -14.60 -26.33 -20.07
CA THR A 5 -13.62 -25.26 -20.11
C THR A 5 -14.27 -24.06 -19.44
N GLU A 6 -13.86 -23.73 -18.23
CA GLU A 6 -14.19 -22.46 -17.58
C GLU A 6 -12.88 -21.96 -16.96
N PHE A 7 -12.19 -21.08 -17.68
CA PHE A 7 -11.02 -20.35 -17.21
C PHE A 7 -11.54 -18.99 -16.76
N LEU A 8 -11.81 -18.84 -15.46
CA LEU A 8 -12.17 -17.56 -14.87
C LEU A 8 -10.88 -16.82 -14.50
N PHE A 9 -10.49 -15.89 -15.36
CA PHE A 9 -9.49 -14.87 -15.06
C PHE A 9 -10.09 -13.91 -14.02
N SER A 10 -9.62 -13.98 -12.77
CA SER A 10 -9.84 -12.90 -11.80
C SER A 10 -8.86 -11.77 -12.13
N LEU A 11 -9.28 -10.86 -13.01
CA LEU A 11 -8.60 -9.60 -13.22
C LEU A 11 -9.02 -8.65 -12.08
N LEU A 12 -8.13 -8.40 -11.11
CA LEU A 12 -8.28 -7.31 -10.15
C LEU A 12 -8.18 -5.98 -10.92
N LEU A 13 -9.31 -5.52 -11.47
CA LEU A 13 -9.46 -4.21 -12.08
C LEU A 13 -9.59 -3.18 -10.98
N PHE A 14 -8.51 -2.44 -10.71
CA PHE A 14 -8.59 -1.20 -9.95
C PHE A 14 -9.24 -0.14 -10.84
N SER A 15 -10.53 0.14 -10.60
CA SER A 15 -11.22 1.26 -11.21
C SER A 15 -10.86 2.54 -10.45
N TYR A 16 -10.07 3.42 -11.06
CA TYR A 16 -9.96 4.80 -10.63
C TYR A 16 -11.26 5.53 -11.00
N ILE A 17 -12.13 5.78 -10.03
CA ILE A 17 -13.27 6.67 -10.23
C ILE A 17 -12.79 8.09 -9.91
N SER A 18 -12.19 8.75 -10.90
CA SER A 18 -11.99 10.19 -10.84
C SER A 18 -13.34 10.87 -11.06
N HIS A 19 -13.99 11.34 -10.00
CA HIS A 19 -15.05 12.35 -10.13
C HIS A 19 -14.40 13.70 -10.45
N ALA A 20 -13.85 13.83 -11.66
CA ALA A 20 -13.45 15.12 -12.21
C ALA A 20 -14.61 15.68 -13.04
N ALA A 21 -15.59 16.26 -12.37
CA ALA A 21 -16.35 17.37 -12.92
C ALA A 21 -17.03 18.10 -11.75
N PRO A 22 -16.45 19.19 -11.22
CA PRO A 22 -17.33 20.27 -10.81
C PRO A 22 -18.20 20.57 -12.04
N VAL A 23 -19.53 20.41 -11.90
CA VAL A 23 -20.46 21.06 -12.82
C VAL A 23 -19.99 22.49 -12.90
N SER A 24 -19.73 23.01 -14.09
CA SER A 24 -19.47 24.42 -14.26
C SER A 24 -20.67 25.14 -13.64
N GLN A 25 -20.48 25.68 -12.44
CA GLN A 25 -21.25 26.87 -12.10
C GLN A 25 -20.95 27.81 -13.26
N ASP A 26 -22.02 28.25 -13.93
CA ASP A 26 -21.98 29.50 -14.68
C ASP A 26 -21.69 30.61 -13.66
N ASP A 27 -20.47 30.60 -13.11
CA ASP A 27 -19.85 31.81 -12.66
C ASP A 27 -19.74 32.64 -13.93
N GLU A 28 -20.38 33.80 -13.91
CA GLU A 28 -20.03 34.91 -14.79
C GLU A 28 -18.55 35.24 -14.56
N GLY A 29 -17.67 34.40 -15.11
CA GLY A 29 -16.25 34.42 -14.90
C GLY A 29 -15.69 35.66 -15.58
N ALA A 30 -14.99 36.46 -14.79
CA ALA A 30 -14.26 37.65 -15.20
C ALA A 30 -13.60 37.48 -16.58
N PHE A 31 -14.24 38.07 -17.60
CA PHE A 31 -13.68 38.21 -18.92
C PHE A 31 -12.43 39.12 -18.85
N THR A 32 -11.42 38.86 -19.68
CA THR A 32 -10.50 39.94 -20.03
C THR A 32 -11.31 41.05 -20.69
N SER A 33 -10.84 42.30 -20.66
CA SER A 33 -11.52 43.43 -21.34
C SER A 33 -11.77 43.20 -22.85
N SER A 34 -11.21 42.12 -23.43
CA SER A 34 -11.38 41.67 -24.81
C SER A 34 -12.36 40.50 -25.02
N GLY A 35 -13.06 40.02 -23.99
CA GLY A 35 -14.06 38.95 -24.14
C GLY A 35 -13.47 37.54 -24.38
N ALA A 36 -12.17 37.35 -24.21
CA ALA A 36 -11.53 36.04 -24.31
C ALA A 36 -11.63 35.29 -22.98
N LYS A 37 -11.78 33.95 -23.04
CA LYS A 37 -11.68 33.09 -21.84
C LYS A 37 -10.35 33.36 -21.14
N LYS A 38 -10.39 33.68 -19.85
CA LYS A 38 -9.21 33.89 -19.01
C LYS A 38 -8.33 32.63 -19.08
N LEU A 39 -7.11 32.77 -19.60
CA LEU A 39 -6.12 31.70 -19.59
C LEU A 39 -5.56 31.57 -18.17
N THR A 40 -5.44 30.32 -17.70
CA THR A 40 -4.83 30.02 -16.40
C THR A 40 -3.41 30.56 -16.33
N THR A 41 -3.09 31.30 -15.27
CA THR A 41 -1.73 31.82 -15.04
C THR A 41 -0.88 30.82 -14.27
N LEU A 42 0.44 31.02 -14.27
CA LEU A 42 1.36 30.26 -13.41
C LEU A 42 1.01 30.43 -11.93
N ALA A 43 0.55 31.61 -11.52
CA ALA A 43 0.11 31.86 -10.14
C ALA A 43 -1.14 31.05 -9.80
N ASP A 44 -2.10 30.95 -10.74
CA ASP A 44 -3.28 30.10 -10.55
C ASP A 44 -2.87 28.62 -10.45
N ALA A 45 -1.93 28.15 -11.27
CA ALA A 45 -1.42 26.77 -11.22
C ALA A 45 -0.72 26.43 -9.88
N LEU A 46 -0.04 27.40 -9.26
CA LEU A 46 0.66 27.22 -7.98
C LEU A 46 -0.21 27.55 -6.75
N SER A 47 -1.43 28.05 -6.96
CA SER A 47 -2.32 28.49 -5.87
C SER A 47 -2.89 27.36 -5.02
N GLY A 48 -2.80 26.11 -5.48
CA GLY A 48 -3.47 24.95 -4.88
C GLY A 48 -4.97 24.86 -5.21
N ASN A 49 -5.54 25.86 -5.88
CA ASN A 49 -6.96 25.89 -6.28
C ASN A 49 -7.33 24.85 -7.35
N PHE A 50 -6.34 24.25 -8.02
CA PHE A 50 -6.53 23.13 -8.95
C PHE A 50 -6.11 21.78 -8.36
N SER A 51 -6.08 21.66 -7.03
CA SER A 51 -5.90 20.36 -6.38
C SER A 51 -7.11 19.47 -6.63
N TYR A 52 -6.85 18.19 -6.88
CA TYR A 52 -7.89 17.16 -6.89
C TYR A 52 -7.82 16.40 -5.57
N SER A 53 -8.97 15.90 -5.12
CA SER A 53 -9.02 14.96 -4.01
C SER A 53 -9.03 13.55 -4.60
N GLU A 54 -8.06 12.73 -4.21
CA GLU A 54 -8.03 11.32 -4.55
C GLU A 54 -8.72 10.51 -3.44
N SER A 55 -9.41 9.44 -3.82
CA SER A 55 -9.92 8.45 -2.87
C SER A 55 -9.39 7.09 -3.26
N ILE A 56 -8.48 6.58 -2.44
CA ILE A 56 -7.93 5.24 -2.58
C ILE A 56 -8.77 4.31 -1.71
N VAL A 57 -9.28 3.25 -2.31
CA VAL A 57 -10.07 2.22 -1.62
C VAL A 57 -9.29 0.90 -1.63
N GLN A 58 -9.31 0.18 -0.52
CA GLN A 58 -8.77 -1.17 -0.46
C GLN A 58 -9.92 -2.18 -0.40
N TRP A 59 -10.10 -2.95 -1.47
CA TRP A 59 -11.06 -4.03 -1.51
C TRP A 59 -10.64 -5.16 -0.55
N ILE A 60 -11.60 -5.70 0.19
CA ILE A 60 -11.38 -6.92 0.96
C ILE A 60 -12.06 -8.07 0.20
N PRO A 61 -11.35 -9.19 -0.06
CA PRO A 61 -11.96 -10.36 -0.65
C PRO A 61 -13.24 -10.75 0.08
N ALA A 62 -14.26 -11.17 -0.69
CA ALA A 62 -15.52 -11.69 -0.18
C ALA A 62 -15.34 -13.07 0.49
N GLY A 63 -14.58 -13.11 1.59
CA GLY A 63 -14.49 -14.24 2.50
C GLY A 63 -15.53 -14.09 3.60
N ASN A 64 -15.16 -13.38 4.67
CA ASN A 64 -16.05 -13.06 5.78
C ASN A 64 -16.95 -11.84 5.53
N TYR A 65 -16.75 -11.16 4.39
CA TYR A 65 -17.43 -9.92 4.03
C TYR A 65 -18.26 -10.09 2.77
N SER A 66 -19.27 -9.25 2.59
CA SER A 66 -20.06 -9.20 1.36
C SER A 66 -19.20 -8.83 0.17
N ASP A 67 -19.59 -9.27 -1.03
CA ASP A 67 -19.09 -8.63 -2.25
C ASP A 67 -19.42 -7.12 -2.23
N GLY A 68 -18.50 -6.31 -2.77
CA GLY A 68 -18.58 -4.86 -2.68
C GLY A 68 -18.16 -4.28 -1.33
N THR A 69 -17.40 -5.02 -0.52
CA THR A 69 -16.83 -4.52 0.74
C THR A 69 -15.44 -3.94 0.53
N TYR A 70 -15.21 -2.72 1.03
CA TYR A 70 -13.91 -2.04 0.94
C TYR A 70 -13.60 -1.24 2.20
N VAL A 71 -12.32 -0.93 2.38
CA VAL A 71 -11.82 -0.08 3.47
C VAL A 71 -11.31 1.25 2.95
N VAL A 72 -11.64 2.31 3.69
CA VAL A 72 -11.14 3.68 3.48
C VAL A 72 -10.65 4.23 4.81
N GLN A 73 -9.54 4.94 4.77
CA GLN A 73 -9.05 5.67 5.92
C GLN A 73 -9.82 7.00 6.06
N ASP A 74 -10.34 7.26 7.26
CA ASP A 74 -10.91 8.55 7.60
C ASP A 74 -9.80 9.59 7.77
N SER A 75 -9.86 10.69 7.02
CA SER A 75 -8.78 11.69 7.00
C SER A 75 -8.67 12.52 8.28
N SER A 76 -9.70 12.52 9.13
CA SER A 76 -9.73 13.30 10.37
C SER A 76 -9.25 12.53 11.59
N THR A 77 -9.58 11.23 11.64
CA THR A 77 -9.28 10.34 12.76
C THR A 77 -8.18 9.34 12.46
N LEU A 78 -7.79 9.19 11.19
CA LEU A 78 -6.93 8.11 10.69
C LEU A 78 -7.49 6.72 10.98
N SER A 79 -8.75 6.58 11.37
CA SER A 79 -9.38 5.27 11.59
C SER A 79 -9.68 4.62 10.25
N LEU A 80 -9.59 3.29 10.19
CA LEU A 80 -9.96 2.52 9.02
C LEU A 80 -11.45 2.21 9.08
N MET A 81 -12.20 2.60 8.06
CA MET A 81 -13.66 2.43 7.96
C MET A 81 -13.99 1.34 6.96
N LEU A 82 -14.79 0.36 7.37
CA LEU A 82 -15.34 -0.69 6.51
C LEU A 82 -16.65 -0.22 5.89
N TRP A 83 -16.77 -0.32 4.57
CA TRP A 83 -17.95 0.05 3.80
C TRP A 83 -18.49 -1.15 3.04
N ASP A 84 -19.81 -1.31 3.07
CA ASP A 84 -20.57 -2.30 2.30
C ASP A 84 -21.49 -1.57 1.32
N ILE A 85 -21.17 -1.62 0.03
CA ILE A 85 -21.91 -0.93 -1.03
C ILE A 85 -23.33 -1.49 -1.16
N ALA A 86 -23.47 -2.82 -1.09
CA ALA A 86 -24.75 -3.49 -1.30
C ALA A 86 -25.77 -3.15 -0.21
N LYS A 87 -25.29 -2.97 1.03
CA LYS A 87 -26.13 -2.60 2.18
C LYS A 87 -26.20 -1.09 2.40
N ASN A 88 -25.36 -0.31 1.71
CA ASN A 88 -25.16 1.11 1.96
C ASN A 88 -24.91 1.39 3.45
N ALA A 89 -23.99 0.63 4.05
CA ALA A 89 -23.69 0.66 5.47
C ALA A 89 -22.18 0.76 5.70
N SER A 90 -21.78 1.38 6.81
CA SER A 90 -20.38 1.47 7.22
C SER A 90 -20.20 1.22 8.71
N SER A 91 -18.98 0.83 9.08
CA SER A 91 -18.57 0.56 10.45
C SER A 91 -17.08 0.82 10.62
N VAL A 92 -16.62 0.99 11.86
CA VAL A 92 -15.18 1.11 12.15
C VAL A 92 -14.54 -0.27 11.99
N PHE A 93 -13.53 -0.38 11.13
CA PHE A 93 -12.72 -1.58 10.94
C PHE A 93 -11.57 -1.63 11.94
N VAL A 94 -10.82 -0.53 12.04
CA VAL A 94 -9.75 -0.32 13.02
C VAL A 94 -9.86 1.10 13.54
N ASP A 95 -10.02 1.25 14.85
CA ASP A 95 -9.95 2.55 15.52
C ASP A 95 -8.48 2.91 15.73
N ALA A 96 -8.04 4.03 15.14
CA ALA A 96 -6.65 4.45 15.22
C ALA A 96 -6.20 4.75 16.67
N THR A 97 -7.14 5.13 17.55
CA THR A 97 -6.84 5.40 18.96
C THR A 97 -6.47 4.14 19.74
N GLU A 98 -6.88 2.96 19.26
CA GLU A 98 -6.56 1.66 19.87
C GLU A 98 -5.15 1.16 19.51
N LEU A 99 -4.51 1.73 18.48
CA LEU A 99 -3.20 1.29 18.00
C LEU A 99 -2.07 1.73 18.94
N GLY A 100 -2.20 2.90 19.58
CA GLY A 100 -1.15 3.45 20.44
C GLY A 100 0.14 3.82 19.68
N ILE A 101 0.09 3.91 18.35
CA ILE A 101 1.16 4.35 17.47
C ILE A 101 0.62 5.37 16.47
N ASP A 102 1.48 6.29 16.03
CA ASP A 102 1.27 7.02 14.79
C ASP A 102 1.75 6.13 13.63
N TYR A 103 0.95 5.99 12.59
CA TYR A 103 1.27 5.17 11.43
C TYR A 103 1.19 5.98 10.14
N GLU A 104 2.07 5.69 9.18
CA GLU A 104 2.04 6.35 7.87
C GLU A 104 1.32 5.52 6.82
N LYS A 105 1.41 4.18 6.89
CA LYS A 105 0.78 3.27 5.91
C LYS A 105 0.23 2.03 6.59
N TYR A 106 -0.69 1.37 5.89
CA TYR A 106 -1.28 0.11 6.31
C TYR A 106 -1.46 -0.83 5.11
N ILE A 107 -1.44 -2.13 5.39
CA ILE A 107 -1.75 -3.20 4.44
C ILE A 107 -2.65 -4.21 5.15
N ILE A 108 -3.89 -4.33 4.68
CA ILE A 108 -4.84 -5.30 5.21
C ILE A 108 -4.49 -6.70 4.69
N GLN A 109 -4.43 -7.68 5.59
CA GLN A 109 -4.26 -9.08 5.23
C GLN A 109 -5.46 -9.54 4.37
N PRO A 110 -5.29 -10.42 3.37
CA PRO A 110 -6.40 -10.88 2.51
C PRO A 110 -7.65 -11.41 3.23
N SER A 111 -7.51 -11.99 4.43
CA SER A 111 -8.65 -12.47 5.23
C SER A 111 -9.38 -11.37 6.02
N GLY A 112 -8.78 -10.18 6.13
CA GLY A 112 -9.23 -9.06 6.96
C GLY A 112 -9.06 -9.28 8.47
N LYS A 113 -8.37 -10.35 8.90
CA LYS A 113 -8.15 -10.63 10.34
C LYS A 113 -7.00 -9.84 10.93
N HIS A 114 -6.03 -9.48 10.10
CA HIS A 114 -4.86 -8.72 10.51
C HIS A 114 -4.63 -7.51 9.60
N VAL A 115 -3.96 -6.50 10.16
CA VAL A 115 -3.49 -5.32 9.42
C VAL A 115 -2.03 -5.10 9.76
N LEU A 116 -1.21 -4.91 8.73
CA LEU A 116 0.19 -4.55 8.88
C LEU A 116 0.30 -3.02 8.80
N PHE A 117 0.71 -2.37 9.87
CA PHE A 117 0.96 -0.93 9.93
C PHE A 117 2.45 -0.65 9.83
N SER A 118 2.82 0.46 9.18
CA SER A 118 4.17 1.02 9.28
C SER A 118 4.11 2.34 10.06
N GLY A 119 5.07 2.52 10.97
CA GLY A 119 5.29 3.71 11.78
C GLY A 119 6.77 4.11 11.80
N ASN A 120 7.07 5.32 12.28
CA ASN A 120 8.46 5.78 12.47
C ASN A 120 9.28 5.72 11.16
N ALA A 121 8.65 6.08 10.04
CA ALA A 121 9.27 5.96 8.74
C ALA A 121 10.35 7.03 8.51
N THR A 122 11.56 6.59 8.17
CA THR A 122 12.62 7.47 7.66
C THR A 122 12.69 7.34 6.14
N LEU A 123 12.52 8.47 5.46
CA LEU A 123 12.69 8.53 4.00
C LEU A 123 14.13 8.16 3.63
N ALA A 124 14.24 7.14 2.79
CA ALA A 124 15.44 6.80 2.06
C ALA A 124 15.36 7.39 0.64
N TYR A 125 16.21 6.94 -0.27
CA TYR A 125 16.32 7.52 -1.61
C TYR A 125 15.01 7.35 -2.43
N ARG A 126 14.52 8.45 -3.02
CA ARG A 126 13.41 8.49 -4.01
C ARG A 126 12.15 7.69 -3.64
N GLY A 127 11.68 7.83 -2.41
CA GLY A 127 10.39 7.25 -1.98
C GLY A 127 10.50 5.84 -1.36
N SER A 128 11.67 5.21 -1.41
CA SER A 128 11.98 4.14 -0.47
C SER A 128 11.99 4.69 0.95
N TYR A 129 11.56 3.90 1.92
CA TYR A 129 11.61 4.28 3.32
C TYR A 129 11.96 3.05 4.16
N ILE A 130 12.61 3.30 5.29
CA ILE A 130 12.82 2.29 6.33
C ILE A 130 11.89 2.63 7.49
N ALA A 131 11.24 1.65 8.07
CA ALA A 131 10.20 1.87 9.08
C ALA A 131 10.16 0.76 10.13
N ASP A 132 9.40 1.04 11.18
CA ASP A 132 8.91 0.04 12.11
C ASP A 132 7.60 -0.54 11.59
N TYR A 133 7.44 -1.85 11.63
CA TYR A 133 6.24 -2.54 11.16
C TYR A 133 5.51 -3.23 12.31
N TYR A 134 4.18 -3.19 12.30
CA TYR A 134 3.36 -3.71 13.39
C TYR A 134 2.21 -4.54 12.85
N VAL A 135 2.01 -5.74 13.41
CA VAL A 135 0.89 -6.62 13.08
C VAL A 135 -0.22 -6.38 14.09
N TRP A 136 -1.34 -5.83 13.62
CA TRP A 136 -2.57 -5.66 14.37
C TRP A 136 -3.51 -6.85 14.15
N SER A 137 -4.07 -7.40 15.23
CA SER A 137 -5.18 -8.33 15.15
C SER A 137 -6.51 -7.60 15.35
N VAL A 138 -7.41 -7.73 14.37
CA VAL A 138 -8.72 -7.09 14.40
C VAL A 138 -9.62 -7.71 15.48
N GLU A 139 -9.49 -9.02 15.71
CA GLU A 139 -10.33 -9.74 16.69
C GLU A 139 -9.89 -9.47 18.13
N SER A 140 -8.60 -9.62 18.44
CA SER A 140 -8.09 -9.45 19.81
C SER A 140 -7.75 -8.00 20.15
N LYS A 141 -7.73 -7.09 19.17
CA LYS A 141 -7.31 -5.69 19.33
C LYS A 141 -5.92 -5.57 19.93
N THR A 142 -5.00 -6.39 19.43
CA THR A 142 -3.61 -6.43 19.89
C THR A 142 -2.66 -6.02 18.78
N LEU A 143 -1.77 -5.09 19.09
CA LEU A 143 -0.68 -4.68 18.22
C LEU A 143 0.63 -5.34 18.69
N VAL A 144 1.33 -6.02 17.78
CA VAL A 144 2.66 -6.59 18.05
C VAL A 144 3.67 -6.08 17.02
N PRO A 145 4.93 -5.82 17.40
CA PRO A 145 5.96 -5.49 16.41
C PRO A 145 6.19 -6.69 15.49
N LEU A 146 6.41 -6.43 14.19
CA LEU A 146 6.77 -7.48 13.22
C LEU A 146 8.10 -8.11 13.61
N VAL A 147 9.04 -7.29 14.08
CA VAL A 147 10.33 -7.74 14.58
C VAL A 147 10.62 -7.13 15.94
N GLU A 148 10.93 -7.98 16.92
CA GLU A 148 11.32 -7.49 18.25
C GLU A 148 12.56 -6.58 18.17
N GLY A 149 12.47 -5.42 18.81
CA GLY A 149 13.55 -4.43 18.81
C GLY A 149 13.85 -3.82 17.44
N GLN A 150 12.89 -3.84 16.51
CA GLN A 150 12.93 -2.99 15.31
C GLN A 150 13.16 -1.51 15.70
N SER A 151 13.93 -0.82 14.87
CA SER A 151 14.30 0.58 15.12
C SER A 151 14.43 1.36 13.81
N GLY A 152 13.38 1.31 12.99
CA GLY A 152 13.33 1.92 11.67
C GLY A 152 14.28 1.25 10.68
N ASP A 153 14.46 -0.06 10.77
CA ASP A 153 15.47 -0.81 10.00
C ASP A 153 14.89 -1.92 9.09
N VAL A 154 13.56 -1.99 9.01
CA VAL A 154 12.85 -2.82 8.03
C VAL A 154 12.61 -1.98 6.78
N GLN A 155 13.07 -2.49 5.63
CA GLN A 155 13.07 -1.77 4.34
C GLN A 155 11.74 -1.91 3.59
N SER A 156 11.06 -3.05 3.76
CA SER A 156 9.75 -3.31 3.17
C SER A 156 9.16 -4.56 3.83
N ALA A 157 7.83 -4.64 3.86
CA ALA A 157 7.10 -5.81 4.31
C ALA A 157 5.73 -5.89 3.61
N MET A 158 5.33 -7.10 3.22
CA MET A 158 4.04 -7.35 2.58
C MET A 158 3.39 -8.65 3.08
N TRP A 159 2.06 -8.70 3.08
CA TRP A 159 1.32 -9.95 3.30
C TRP A 159 1.40 -10.88 2.09
N SER A 160 1.47 -12.18 2.36
CA SER A 160 1.15 -13.22 1.39
C SER A 160 -0.33 -13.07 0.93
N PRO A 161 -0.66 -13.38 -0.33
CA PRO A 161 -2.04 -13.44 -0.81
C PRO A 161 -2.86 -14.53 -0.09
N HIS A 162 -2.18 -15.48 0.56
CA HIS A 162 -2.81 -16.54 1.33
C HIS A 162 -2.17 -16.74 2.70
N GLY A 163 -3.02 -16.95 3.71
CA GLY A 163 -2.61 -17.24 5.09
C GLY A 163 -2.03 -16.03 5.83
N ASP A 164 -1.46 -16.33 6.99
CA ASP A 164 -0.95 -15.34 7.96
C ASP A 164 0.59 -15.28 7.85
N VAL A 165 1.06 -15.00 6.63
CA VAL A 165 2.50 -14.98 6.30
C VAL A 165 2.89 -13.60 5.78
N ILE A 166 4.03 -13.08 6.24
CA ILE A 166 4.62 -11.82 5.78
C ILE A 166 6.00 -12.11 5.21
N ALA A 167 6.33 -11.52 4.07
CA ALA A 167 7.72 -11.40 3.62
C ALA A 167 8.20 -9.98 3.90
N TYR A 168 9.40 -9.84 4.43
CA TYR A 168 9.99 -8.54 4.72
C TYR A 168 11.51 -8.54 4.50
N VAL A 169 12.07 -7.36 4.30
CA VAL A 169 13.51 -7.16 4.10
C VAL A 169 14.09 -6.37 5.27
N ARG A 170 15.16 -6.89 5.88
CA ARG A 170 15.91 -6.23 6.96
C ARG A 170 17.40 -6.44 6.75
N GLY A 171 18.19 -5.37 6.77
CA GLY A 171 19.65 -5.46 6.60
C GLY A 171 20.11 -6.03 5.24
N GLY A 172 19.28 -5.93 4.20
CA GLY A 172 19.56 -6.48 2.86
C GLY A 172 19.20 -7.96 2.69
N ASP A 173 18.64 -8.61 3.71
CA ASP A 173 18.15 -9.98 3.62
C ASP A 173 16.64 -10.09 3.69
N LEU A 174 16.14 -11.13 3.02
CA LEU A 174 14.74 -11.49 3.00
C LEU A 174 14.41 -12.42 4.18
N PHE A 175 13.29 -12.15 4.82
CA PHE A 175 12.75 -12.91 5.94
C PHE A 175 11.30 -13.27 5.67
N ILE A 176 10.89 -14.42 6.19
CA ILE A 176 9.51 -14.90 6.21
C ILE A 176 9.04 -14.93 7.64
N TRP A 177 8.03 -14.13 7.97
CA TRP A 177 7.35 -14.13 9.25
C TRP A 177 6.07 -14.95 9.17
N LYS A 178 5.83 -15.77 10.18
CA LYS A 178 4.58 -16.51 10.38
C LYS A 178 4.34 -16.72 11.86
N ASP A 179 3.16 -16.35 12.35
CA ASP A 179 2.71 -16.59 13.73
C ASP A 179 3.72 -16.10 14.80
N GLY A 180 4.31 -14.91 14.59
CA GLY A 180 5.30 -14.32 15.51
C GLY A 180 6.73 -14.82 15.31
N VAL A 181 6.97 -15.74 14.37
CA VAL A 181 8.29 -16.34 14.13
C VAL A 181 8.84 -15.88 12.79
N SER A 182 9.99 -15.22 12.81
CA SER A 182 10.74 -14.85 11.61
C SER A 182 11.81 -15.88 11.25
N THR A 183 11.78 -16.34 10.00
CA THR A 183 12.80 -17.21 9.41
C THR A 183 13.55 -16.44 8.34
N ARG A 184 14.88 -16.41 8.43
CA ARG A 184 15.75 -15.76 7.44
C ARG A 184 15.86 -16.65 6.19
N ALA A 185 15.46 -16.12 5.02
CA ALA A 185 15.48 -16.83 3.75
C ALA A 185 16.79 -16.65 2.96
N THR A 186 17.47 -15.50 3.13
CA THR A 186 18.77 -15.20 2.52
C THR A 186 19.80 -14.83 3.59
N ASN A 187 21.08 -15.10 3.37
CA ASN A 187 22.12 -14.93 4.40
C ASN A 187 23.36 -14.15 3.94
N ASP A 188 23.29 -13.55 2.76
CA ASP A 188 24.38 -12.83 2.10
C ASP A 188 24.07 -11.34 1.88
N GLY A 189 22.96 -10.85 2.42
CA GLY A 189 22.60 -9.45 2.43
C GLY A 189 23.57 -8.59 3.26
N GLY A 190 23.78 -7.37 2.79
CA GLY A 190 24.64 -6.38 3.42
C GLY A 190 25.70 -5.80 2.48
N GLY A 191 26.25 -4.64 2.85
CA GLY A 191 27.18 -3.90 2.00
C GLY A 191 26.51 -3.49 0.68
N ASN A 192 26.94 -4.13 -0.41
CA ASN A 192 26.45 -3.89 -1.77
C ASN A 192 25.49 -4.99 -2.28
N VAL A 193 25.08 -5.92 -1.41
CA VAL A 193 24.15 -7.02 -1.76
C VAL A 193 22.77 -6.78 -1.14
N PHE A 194 21.74 -6.81 -1.97
CA PHE A 194 20.35 -6.58 -1.58
C PHE A 194 19.45 -7.71 -2.12
N ASN A 195 18.76 -8.41 -1.22
CA ASN A 195 17.79 -9.46 -1.56
C ASN A 195 16.37 -8.92 -1.36
N GLY A 196 15.58 -8.81 -2.42
CA GLY A 196 14.19 -8.34 -2.35
C GLY A 196 14.01 -6.83 -2.15
N ALA A 197 15.07 -6.07 -1.91
CA ALA A 197 15.04 -4.62 -1.91
C ALA A 197 15.83 -4.06 -3.11
N PRO A 198 15.37 -2.98 -3.75
CA PRO A 198 16.13 -2.32 -4.81
C PRO A 198 17.41 -1.72 -4.25
N ALA A 199 18.48 -1.81 -5.03
CA ALA A 199 19.77 -1.24 -4.65
C ALA A 199 19.75 0.30 -4.68
N GLY A 200 20.55 0.91 -3.80
CA GLY A 200 20.41 2.31 -3.42
C GLY A 200 21.06 3.35 -4.35
N ILE A 201 21.87 3.00 -5.36
CA ILE A 201 22.76 4.03 -5.96
C ILE A 201 22.70 4.19 -7.49
N ASN A 202 22.29 3.24 -8.33
CA ASN A 202 22.39 3.46 -9.80
C ASN A 202 21.17 3.00 -10.61
N GLY A 203 20.35 3.97 -11.03
CA GLY A 203 19.55 3.92 -12.27
C GLY A 203 18.31 3.00 -12.31
N LEU A 204 18.26 1.91 -11.56
CA LEU A 204 17.17 0.92 -11.67
C LEU A 204 15.89 1.30 -10.90
N THR A 205 15.97 2.29 -10.01
CA THR A 205 14.81 2.97 -9.39
C THR A 205 13.83 3.50 -10.45
N LEU A 206 14.30 3.78 -11.66
CA LEU A 206 13.46 4.26 -12.77
C LEU A 206 12.57 3.17 -13.38
N PHE A 207 12.89 1.88 -13.21
CA PHE A 207 12.10 0.79 -13.79
C PHE A 207 10.99 0.29 -12.87
N PHE A 208 11.16 0.39 -11.54
CA PHE A 208 10.14 -0.02 -10.56
C PHE A 208 9.36 1.17 -9.96
N GLY A 209 9.79 2.40 -10.24
CA GLY A 209 9.18 3.64 -9.75
C GLY A 209 8.03 4.18 -10.62
N GLY A 210 7.28 3.33 -11.31
CA GLY A 210 6.07 3.72 -12.03
C GLY A 210 4.87 2.98 -11.48
N GLU A 211 3.87 3.72 -10.97
CA GLU A 211 2.43 3.40 -10.68
C GLU A 211 2.00 2.00 -10.16
N LEU A 212 2.89 1.02 -10.00
CA LEU A 212 2.59 -0.38 -9.68
C LEU A 212 2.84 -0.72 -8.22
N GLY A 213 3.59 0.11 -7.49
CA GLY A 213 3.61 0.05 -6.04
C GLY A 213 2.42 0.84 -5.51
N LEU A 214 1.34 0.14 -5.13
CA LEU A 214 0.11 0.73 -4.55
C LEU A 214 0.37 1.67 -3.34
N LEU A 215 1.60 1.71 -2.84
CA LEU A 215 2.05 2.51 -1.71
C LEU A 215 3.37 3.24 -1.95
N GLY A 216 3.87 3.34 -3.19
CA GLY A 216 5.21 3.87 -3.46
C GLY A 216 6.34 3.04 -2.83
N GLN A 217 6.05 1.80 -2.41
CA GLN A 217 7.06 0.86 -1.96
C GLN A 217 7.74 0.27 -3.19
N MET A 218 9.07 0.34 -3.20
CA MET A 218 9.87 -0.28 -4.23
C MET A 218 10.22 -1.68 -3.75
N GLU A 219 9.32 -2.62 -3.97
CA GLU A 219 9.51 -4.04 -3.63
C GLU A 219 10.20 -4.74 -4.80
N ALA A 220 11.18 -5.59 -4.50
CA ALA A 220 11.82 -6.47 -5.48
C ALA A 220 11.59 -7.95 -5.12
N PHE A 221 10.46 -8.26 -4.49
CA PHE A 221 9.96 -9.60 -4.20
C PHE A 221 8.45 -9.71 -4.42
N TRP A 222 7.97 -10.90 -4.75
CA TRP A 222 6.57 -11.17 -5.09
C TRP A 222 6.19 -12.58 -4.68
N PHE A 223 5.08 -12.71 -3.95
CA PHE A 223 4.48 -14.01 -3.67
C PHE A 223 3.86 -14.61 -4.94
N SER A 224 3.90 -15.94 -5.06
CA SER A 224 3.04 -16.65 -6.01
C SER A 224 1.57 -16.41 -5.66
N PRO A 225 0.65 -16.52 -6.63
CA PRO A 225 -0.77 -16.27 -6.38
C PRO A 225 -1.37 -17.12 -5.26
N ASP A 226 -0.86 -18.33 -5.06
CA ASP A 226 -1.24 -19.28 -3.98
C ASP A 226 -0.46 -19.07 -2.67
N GLY A 227 0.53 -18.17 -2.64
CA GLY A 227 1.36 -17.88 -1.47
C GLY A 227 2.40 -18.95 -1.12
N GLU A 228 2.55 -20.01 -1.92
CA GLU A 228 3.48 -21.10 -1.64
C GLU A 228 4.95 -20.76 -1.95
N TYR A 229 5.17 -19.82 -2.88
CA TYR A 229 6.48 -19.42 -3.34
C TYR A 229 6.68 -17.91 -3.21
N LEU A 230 7.94 -17.52 -3.08
CA LEU A 230 8.37 -16.13 -3.10
C LEU A 230 9.47 -15.98 -4.14
N ALA A 231 9.21 -15.20 -5.18
CA ALA A 231 10.23 -14.76 -6.13
C ALA A 231 10.85 -13.47 -5.62
N PHE A 232 12.17 -13.30 -5.80
CA PHE A 232 12.83 -12.04 -5.46
C PHE A 232 14.01 -11.79 -6.40
N LEU A 233 14.37 -10.52 -6.58
CA LEU A 233 15.60 -10.11 -7.23
C LEU A 233 16.70 -9.94 -6.19
N LYS A 234 17.89 -10.42 -6.56
CA LYS A 234 19.13 -10.15 -5.85
C LYS A 234 19.96 -9.16 -6.65
N PHE A 235 20.33 -8.06 -6.03
CA PHE A 235 21.26 -7.07 -6.57
C PHE A 235 22.61 -7.22 -5.88
N ASN A 236 23.69 -7.18 -6.67
CA ASN A 236 25.05 -7.19 -6.16
C ASN A 236 25.84 -6.08 -6.87
N GLU A 237 26.12 -5.00 -6.15
CA GLU A 237 26.84 -3.81 -6.65
C GLU A 237 28.33 -3.85 -6.24
N THR A 238 28.93 -5.04 -6.10
CA THR A 238 30.36 -5.17 -5.76
C THR A 238 31.27 -4.93 -6.98
N GLU A 239 30.72 -4.90 -8.19
CA GLU A 239 31.45 -4.67 -9.45
C GLU A 239 30.93 -3.44 -10.20
#